data_AF-A0A6V8I989-F1
#
_entry.id   AF-A0A6V8I989-F1
#
_cell.length_a   1.000
_cell.length_b   1.000
_cell.length_c   1.000
_cell.angle_alpha   90.00
_cell.angle_beta   90.00
_cell.angle_gamma   90.00
#
_symmetry.space_group_name_H-M   'P 1'
#
loop_
_entity.id
_entity.type
_entity.pdbx_description
1 polymer ?
#
loop_
_entity_poly.entity_id
_entity_poly.type
_entity_poly.pdbx_seq_one_letter_code
_entity_poly.pdbx_strand_id
1 'polypeptide(L)'
;MENAPNLFPIFLPCGFLTLHDYATGMAACAAARNAGVLTAQASVAPFGFLSAPGAAGFMGALWWQALIRQMEEETGCQYVHVLDCGSSVGHAVLARTQGQKNVILQTDPARAAAVRVLYQSAGGVFFSVRPPSFDLTGPLSSKTHLAAYFMRSYCQ
;
A
#
# COMPACT_ATOMS: atom_id res chain seq x y z
N MET A 1 -16.44 -30.75 -4.55
CA MET A 1 -16.00 -29.52 -3.86
C MET A 1 -15.12 -28.75 -4.84
N GLU A 2 -15.77 -27.96 -5.70
CA GLU A 2 -15.09 -27.10 -6.65
C GLU A 2 -14.40 -25.96 -5.88
N ASN A 3 -13.08 -25.87 -6.04
CA ASN A 3 -12.29 -24.71 -5.62
C ASN A 3 -12.72 -23.53 -6.50
N ALA A 4 -13.66 -22.72 -6.03
CA ALA A 4 -13.90 -21.42 -6.60
C ALA A 4 -12.62 -20.58 -6.40
N PRO A 5 -11.92 -20.17 -7.47
CA PRO A 5 -10.87 -19.17 -7.31
C PRO A 5 -11.57 -17.92 -6.80
N ASN A 6 -11.25 -17.50 -5.58
CA ASN A 6 -11.62 -16.19 -5.06
C ASN A 6 -10.94 -15.13 -5.94
N LEU A 7 -11.56 -14.85 -7.08
CA LEU A 7 -11.31 -13.69 -7.92
C LEU A 7 -11.83 -12.50 -7.12
N PHE A 8 -11.07 -12.10 -6.09
CA PHE A 8 -11.26 -10.78 -5.52
C PHE A 8 -10.99 -9.81 -6.66
N PRO A 9 -11.98 -9.00 -7.11
CA PRO A 9 -11.67 -7.89 -7.96
C PRO A 9 -10.63 -7.07 -7.20
N ILE A 10 -9.54 -6.72 -7.86
CA ILE A 10 -8.51 -5.84 -7.31
C ILE A 10 -9.18 -4.50 -7.05
N PHE A 11 -9.78 -4.35 -5.86
CA PHE A 11 -10.34 -3.09 -5.44
C PHE A 11 -9.17 -2.22 -5.04
N LEU A 12 -8.79 -1.31 -5.92
CA LEU A 12 -7.84 -0.27 -5.55
C LEU A 12 -8.52 0.62 -4.48
N PRO A 13 -7.82 0.93 -3.39
CA PRO A 13 -8.38 1.75 -2.32
C PRO A 13 -8.71 3.15 -2.85
N CYS A 14 -9.65 3.85 -2.21
CA CYS A 14 -10.03 5.21 -2.62
C CYS A 14 -8.90 6.24 -2.42
N GLY A 15 -7.88 5.89 -1.63
CA GLY A 15 -6.71 6.72 -1.41
C GLY A 15 -5.56 5.95 -0.78
N PHE A 16 -4.36 6.52 -0.88
CA PHE A 16 -3.14 5.96 -0.31
C PHE A 16 -2.55 6.87 0.77
N LEU A 17 -1.89 6.26 1.76
CA LEU A 17 -1.00 6.96 2.69
C LEU A 17 0.43 6.44 2.53
N THR A 18 1.41 7.34 2.55
CA THR A 18 2.83 6.95 2.60
C THR A 18 3.21 6.59 4.03
N LEU A 19 3.78 5.40 4.21
CA LEU A 19 4.30 4.91 5.48
C LEU A 19 5.82 4.93 5.48
N HIS A 20 6.35 5.43 6.60
CA HIS A 20 7.78 5.45 6.89
C HIS A 20 8.12 4.49 8.04
N ASP A 21 7.17 4.26 8.95
CA ASP A 21 7.34 3.41 10.12
C ASP A 21 5.99 2.91 10.67
N TYR A 22 6.06 2.12 11.75
CA TYR A 22 4.88 1.59 12.44
C TYR A 22 4.05 2.66 13.13
N ALA A 23 4.69 3.65 13.75
CA ALA A 23 4.00 4.68 14.52
C ALA A 23 3.10 5.55 13.63
N THR A 24 3.60 5.94 12.46
CA THR A 24 2.86 6.69 11.44
C THR A 24 1.70 5.86 10.89
N GLY A 25 1.90 4.56 10.64
CA GLY A 25 0.85 3.63 10.24
C GLY A 25 -0.29 3.52 11.26
N MET A 26 0.04 3.34 12.53
CA MET A 26 -0.96 3.25 13.60
C MET A 26 -1.67 4.58 13.84
N ALA A 27 -0.98 5.72 13.71
CA ALA A 27 -1.60 7.04 13.77
C ALA A 27 -2.63 7.24 12.64
N ALA A 28 -2.33 6.77 11.42
CA ALA A 28 -3.28 6.76 10.32
C ALA A 28 -4.54 5.94 10.63
N CYS A 29 -4.34 4.71 11.15
CA CYS A 29 -5.44 3.83 11.50
C CYS A 29 -6.33 4.42 12.61
N ALA A 30 -5.71 5.00 13.65
CA ALA A 30 -6.44 5.66 14.73
C ALA A 30 -7.26 6.86 14.22
N ALA A 31 -6.69 7.67 13.34
CA ALA A 31 -7.42 8.79 12.74
C ALA A 31 -8.57 8.32 11.84
N ALA A 32 -8.36 7.26 11.04
CA ALA A 32 -9.40 6.66 10.21
C ALA A 32 -10.57 6.11 11.04
N ARG A 33 -10.29 5.49 12.19
CA ARG A 33 -11.31 5.05 13.15
C ARG A 33 -12.08 6.23 13.74
N ASN A 34 -11.38 7.28 14.19
CA ASN A 34 -12.01 8.48 14.74
C ASN A 34 -12.89 9.22 13.73
N ALA A 35 -12.51 9.18 12.44
CA ALA A 35 -13.29 9.76 11.34
C ALA A 35 -14.44 8.84 10.87
N GLY A 36 -14.59 7.63 11.43
CA GLY A 36 -15.61 6.66 11.02
C GLY A 36 -15.34 5.96 9.68
N VAL A 37 -14.15 6.13 9.09
CA VAL A 37 -13.74 5.50 7.82
C VAL A 37 -13.34 4.04 8.03
N LEU A 38 -12.64 3.75 9.13
CA LEU A 38 -12.29 2.39 9.53
C LEU A 38 -13.20 1.93 10.66
N THR A 39 -14.14 1.05 10.38
CA THR A 39 -15.08 0.51 11.38
C THR A 39 -14.60 -0.82 11.94
N ALA A 40 -15.06 -1.18 13.14
CA ALA A 40 -14.67 -2.44 13.79
C ALA A 40 -15.13 -3.70 13.02
N GLN A 41 -16.09 -3.56 12.11
CA GLN A 41 -16.64 -4.65 11.29
C GLN A 41 -15.92 -4.78 9.94
N ALA A 42 -15.08 -3.82 9.55
CA ALA A 42 -14.38 -3.86 8.28
C ALA A 42 -13.21 -4.85 8.33
N SER A 43 -13.26 -5.91 7.51
CA SER A 43 -12.13 -6.85 7.37
C SER A 43 -11.04 -6.33 6.43
N VAL A 44 -11.36 -5.35 5.58
CA VAL A 44 -10.45 -4.70 4.63
C VAL A 44 -10.61 -3.19 4.75
N ALA A 45 -9.50 -2.47 4.87
CA ALA A 45 -9.53 -1.02 4.96
C ALA A 45 -9.87 -0.38 3.60
N PRO A 46 -10.62 0.74 3.57
CA PRO A 46 -10.96 1.46 2.34
C PRO A 46 -9.80 2.35 1.82
N PHE A 47 -8.66 2.36 2.52
CA PHE A 47 -7.41 3.02 2.14
C PHE A 47 -6.29 1.99 2.00
N GLY A 48 -5.23 2.36 1.29
CA GLY A 48 -4.01 1.57 1.19
C GLY A 48 -2.75 2.29 1.64
N PHE A 49 -1.66 1.55 1.64
CA PHE A 49 -0.36 2.06 2.04
C PHE A 49 0.66 1.96 0.90
N LEU A 50 1.45 3.02 0.75
CA LEU A 50 2.67 3.00 -0.05
C LEU A 50 3.86 3.04 0.89
N SER A 51 4.89 2.24 0.64
CA SER A 51 6.17 2.44 1.32
C SER A 51 6.77 3.80 0.95
N ALA A 52 7.71 4.31 1.74
CA ALA A 52 8.55 5.43 1.33
C ALA A 52 9.16 5.23 -0.08
N PRO A 53 9.42 6.30 -0.84
CA PRO A 53 10.03 6.19 -2.18
C PRO A 53 11.33 5.39 -2.16
N GLY A 54 11.46 4.40 -3.05
CA GLY A 54 12.66 3.54 -3.12
C GLY A 54 12.88 2.59 -1.94
N ALA A 55 11.91 2.41 -1.02
CA ALA A 55 12.05 1.58 0.17
C ALA A 55 12.54 0.14 -0.10
N ALA A 56 12.26 -0.42 -1.27
CA ALA A 56 12.77 -1.74 -1.62
C ALA A 56 14.31 -1.82 -1.58
N GLY A 57 15.01 -0.71 -1.86
CA GLY A 57 16.47 -0.68 -1.90
C GLY A 57 17.16 -0.52 -0.55
N PHE A 58 16.50 0.06 0.45
CA PHE A 58 17.13 0.33 1.76
C PHE A 58 16.45 -0.38 2.94
N MET A 59 15.15 -0.70 2.86
CA MET A 59 14.45 -1.53 3.85
C MET A 59 14.22 -2.96 3.35
N GLY A 60 13.93 -3.11 2.05
CA GLY A 60 13.60 -4.40 1.44
C GLY A 60 12.13 -4.81 1.61
N ALA A 61 11.69 -5.77 0.79
CA ALA A 61 10.28 -6.17 0.75
C ALA A 61 9.85 -6.95 1.99
N LEU A 62 10.74 -7.77 2.57
CA LEU A 62 10.42 -8.54 3.79
C LEU A 62 10.16 -7.63 4.99
N TRP A 63 10.94 -6.55 5.14
CA TRP A 63 10.66 -5.55 6.17
C TRP A 63 9.30 -4.90 5.96
N TRP A 64 8.98 -4.51 4.72
CA TRP A 64 7.70 -3.89 4.38
C TRP A 64 6.51 -4.80 4.69
N GLN A 65 6.63 -6.08 4.32
CA GLN A 65 5.60 -7.08 4.61
C GLN A 65 5.44 -7.32 6.11
N ALA A 66 6.53 -7.37 6.86
CA ALA A 66 6.49 -7.53 8.31
C ALA A 66 5.80 -6.34 9.00
N LEU A 67 6.12 -5.12 8.56
CA LEU A 67 5.48 -3.90 9.04
C LEU A 67 3.96 -3.93 8.82
N ILE A 68 3.54 -4.22 7.58
CA ILE A 68 2.11 -4.29 7.24
C ILE A 68 1.42 -5.39 8.05
N ARG A 69 2.00 -6.59 8.11
CA ARG A 69 1.44 -7.71 8.87
C ARG A 69 1.23 -7.35 10.34
N GLN A 70 2.21 -6.70 10.97
CA GLN A 70 2.09 -6.26 12.36
C GLN A 70 0.93 -5.28 12.54
N MET A 71 0.75 -4.35 11.59
CA MET A 71 -0.39 -3.43 11.61
C MET A 71 -1.72 -4.16 11.41
N GLU A 72 -1.78 -5.13 10.50
CA GLU A 72 -3.00 -5.94 10.27
C GLU A 72 -3.38 -6.75 11.51
N GLU A 73 -2.40 -7.33 12.20
CA GLU A 73 -2.60 -8.06 13.46
C GLU A 73 -3.15 -7.13 14.57
N GLU A 74 -2.57 -5.93 14.74
CA GLU A 74 -3.00 -4.97 15.76
C GLU A 74 -4.37 -4.35 15.44
N THR A 75 -4.67 -4.13 14.16
CA THR A 75 -5.90 -3.45 13.74
C THR A 75 -7.05 -4.40 13.43
N GLY A 76 -6.77 -5.69 13.23
CA GLY A 76 -7.73 -6.68 12.75
C GLY A 76 -8.22 -6.45 11.32
N CYS A 77 -7.54 -5.58 10.56
CA CYS A 77 -7.95 -5.15 9.21
C CYS A 77 -6.85 -5.46 8.20
N GLN A 78 -7.21 -5.94 7.01
CA GLN A 78 -6.27 -6.13 5.90
C GLN A 78 -6.10 -4.84 5.08
N TYR A 79 -4.89 -4.63 4.53
CA TYR A 79 -4.58 -3.43 3.74
C TYR A 79 -4.13 -3.77 2.32
N VAL A 80 -4.54 -2.95 1.34
CA VAL A 80 -3.82 -2.89 0.07
C VAL A 80 -2.51 -2.15 0.30
N HIS A 81 -1.38 -2.83 0.11
CA HIS A 81 -0.06 -2.25 0.32
C HIS A 81 0.83 -2.40 -0.91
N VAL A 82 1.64 -1.37 -1.18
CA VAL A 82 2.47 -1.25 -2.39
C VAL A 82 3.89 -0.90 -2.00
N LEU A 83 4.86 -1.66 -2.50
CA LEU A 83 6.28 -1.40 -2.29
C LEU A 83 6.83 -0.53 -3.42
N ASP A 84 7.56 0.51 -3.08
CA ASP A 84 8.26 1.36 -4.04
C ASP A 84 9.68 0.84 -4.31
N CYS A 85 9.92 0.43 -5.54
CA CYS A 85 11.20 -0.10 -6.01
C CYS A 85 12.08 0.95 -6.70
N GLY A 86 11.68 2.22 -6.69
CA GLY A 86 12.37 3.29 -7.41
C GLY A 86 12.51 2.93 -8.89
N SER A 87 13.73 2.95 -9.41
CA SER A 87 14.05 2.58 -10.80
C SER A 87 14.66 1.18 -10.96
N SER A 88 14.75 0.39 -9.87
CA SER A 88 15.43 -0.90 -9.88
C SER A 88 14.48 -2.05 -10.24
N VAL A 89 14.62 -2.58 -11.46
CA VAL A 89 13.95 -3.82 -11.89
C VAL A 89 14.33 -4.99 -10.98
N GLY A 90 15.59 -5.07 -10.57
CA GLY A 90 16.07 -6.14 -9.69
C GLY A 90 15.33 -6.18 -8.35
N HIS A 91 15.11 -5.01 -7.74
CA HIS A 91 14.31 -4.93 -6.51
C HIS A 91 12.85 -5.32 -6.73
N ALA A 92 12.24 -4.92 -7.85
CA ALA A 92 10.87 -5.31 -8.17
C ALA A 92 10.73 -6.82 -8.38
N VAL A 93 11.64 -7.44 -9.14
CA VAL A 93 11.63 -8.89 -9.35
C VAL A 93 11.85 -9.64 -8.03
N LEU A 94 12.82 -9.22 -7.21
CA LEU A 94 13.08 -9.83 -5.91
C LEU A 94 11.89 -9.68 -4.95
N ALA A 95 11.27 -8.50 -4.90
CA ALA A 95 10.08 -8.28 -4.07
C ALA A 95 8.94 -9.21 -4.51
N ARG A 96 8.76 -9.41 -5.81
CA ARG A 96 7.76 -10.35 -6.33
C ARG A 96 8.05 -11.79 -5.92
N THR A 97 9.29 -12.27 -6.01
CA THR A 97 9.64 -13.64 -5.58
C THR A 97 9.42 -13.84 -4.08
N GLN A 98 9.50 -12.76 -3.30
CA GLN A 98 9.16 -12.70 -1.87
C GLN A 98 7.65 -12.51 -1.61
N GLY A 99 6.80 -12.61 -2.63
CA GLY A 99 5.34 -12.56 -2.48
C GLY A 99 4.73 -11.16 -2.43
N GLN A 100 5.50 -10.08 -2.67
CA GLN A 100 4.93 -8.73 -2.76
C GLN A 100 3.97 -8.65 -3.94
N LYS A 101 2.70 -8.33 -3.66
CA LYS A 101 1.62 -8.32 -4.66
C LYS A 101 1.58 -7.04 -5.48
N ASN A 102 1.94 -5.89 -4.91
CA ASN A 102 1.83 -4.61 -5.60
C ASN A 102 3.14 -3.83 -5.55
N VAL A 103 3.52 -3.21 -6.67
CA VAL A 103 4.80 -2.50 -6.80
C VAL A 103 4.68 -1.18 -7.54
N ILE A 104 5.51 -0.20 -7.16
CA ILE A 104 5.83 0.98 -7.96
C ILE A 104 7.21 0.80 -8.56
N LEU A 105 7.33 1.00 -9.87
CA LEU A 105 8.61 0.97 -10.57
C LEU A 105 8.65 2.06 -11.66
N GLN A 106 9.59 2.99 -11.52
CA GLN A 106 9.87 4.07 -12.46
C GLN A 106 11.08 3.70 -13.32
N THR A 107 10.82 3.05 -14.45
CA THR A 107 11.87 2.61 -15.39
C THR A 107 11.42 2.86 -16.83
N ASP A 108 12.28 2.58 -17.80
CA ASP A 108 11.93 2.74 -19.20
C ASP A 108 10.76 1.81 -19.62
N PRO A 109 10.00 2.16 -20.67
CA PRO A 109 8.80 1.40 -21.04
C PRO A 109 9.03 -0.07 -21.34
N ALA A 110 10.19 -0.43 -21.91
CA ALA A 110 10.50 -1.81 -22.28
C ALA A 110 10.71 -2.68 -21.02
N ARG A 111 11.50 -2.19 -20.06
CA ARG A 111 11.68 -2.86 -18.76
C ARG A 111 10.40 -2.88 -17.94
N ALA A 112 9.63 -1.79 -17.96
CA ALA A 112 8.35 -1.70 -17.26
C ALA A 112 7.34 -2.74 -17.77
N ALA A 113 7.30 -2.99 -19.08
CA ALA A 113 6.39 -3.97 -19.67
C ALA A 113 6.63 -5.39 -19.15
N ALA A 114 7.89 -5.82 -19.06
CA ALA A 114 8.24 -7.14 -18.53
C ALA A 114 7.83 -7.32 -17.06
N VAL A 115 8.13 -6.32 -16.22
CA VAL A 115 7.76 -6.36 -14.80
C VAL A 115 6.23 -6.29 -14.62
N ARG A 116 5.54 -5.51 -15.45
CA ARG A 116 4.07 -5.45 -15.43
C ARG A 116 3.44 -6.83 -15.63
N VAL A 117 3.90 -7.58 -16.63
CA VAL A 117 3.40 -8.95 -16.88
C VAL A 117 3.69 -9.87 -15.69
N LEU A 118 4.88 -9.77 -15.10
CA LEU A 118 5.27 -10.56 -13.93
C LEU A 118 4.33 -10.33 -12.72
N TYR A 119 3.89 -9.09 -12.49
CA TYR A 119 2.96 -8.78 -11.40
C TYR A 119 1.51 -9.14 -11.74
N GLN A 120 1.04 -8.79 -12.94
CA GLN A 120 -0.34 -9.03 -13.37
C GLN A 120 -0.67 -10.52 -13.50
N SER A 121 0.26 -11.33 -14.00
CA SER A 121 0.09 -12.80 -14.07
C SER A 121 -0.08 -13.46 -12.70
N ALA A 122 0.25 -12.74 -11.63
CA ALA A 122 0.10 -13.18 -10.25
C ALA A 122 -1.07 -12.56 -9.50
N GLY A 123 -1.95 -11.84 -10.21
CA GLY A 123 -3.05 -11.08 -9.59
C GLY A 123 -2.58 -9.83 -8.83
N GLY A 124 -1.36 -9.37 -9.09
CA GLY A 124 -0.77 -8.18 -8.50
C GLY A 124 -0.93 -6.92 -9.34
N VAL A 125 -0.70 -5.75 -8.74
CA VAL A 125 -0.76 -4.45 -9.43
C VAL A 125 0.63 -3.86 -9.65
N PHE A 126 0.86 -3.40 -10.87
CA PHE A 126 2.06 -2.67 -11.26
C PHE A 126 1.72 -1.19 -11.49
N PHE A 127 2.42 -0.30 -10.79
CA PHE A 127 2.33 1.14 -10.95
C PHE A 127 3.59 1.68 -11.63
N SER A 128 3.47 2.18 -12.86
CA SER A 128 4.58 2.86 -13.56
C SER A 128 4.85 4.26 -13.00
N VAL A 129 3.89 4.82 -12.27
CA VAL A 129 3.97 6.11 -11.60
C VAL A 129 3.43 5.92 -10.19
N ARG A 130 4.11 6.50 -9.19
CA ARG A 130 3.67 6.47 -7.80
C ARG A 130 2.26 7.11 -7.68
N PRO A 131 1.25 6.40 -7.15
CA PRO A 131 -0.06 6.98 -6.91
C PRO A 131 0.02 8.19 -5.96
N PRO A 132 -0.87 9.18 -6.08
CA PRO A 132 -1.02 10.23 -5.08
C PRO A 132 -1.24 9.62 -3.69
N SER A 133 -0.55 10.14 -2.70
CA SER A 133 -0.65 9.66 -1.32
C SER A 133 -0.47 10.77 -0.32
N PHE A 134 -1.14 10.68 0.82
CA PHE A 134 -0.90 11.56 1.96
C PHE A 134 0.34 11.09 2.74
N ASP A 135 1.31 11.99 2.99
CA ASP A 135 2.52 11.69 3.76
C ASP A 135 2.48 12.38 5.12
N LEU A 136 2.55 11.58 6.19
CA LEU A 136 2.50 12.04 7.59
C LEU A 136 3.80 12.70 8.07
N THR A 137 4.91 12.50 7.36
CA THR A 137 6.24 13.03 7.68
C THR A 137 6.61 14.28 6.89
N GLY A 138 5.78 14.68 5.91
CA GLY A 138 5.83 16.02 5.33
C GLY A 138 5.49 17.10 6.37
N PRO A 139 5.39 18.40 6.00
CA PRO A 139 5.14 19.50 6.94
C PRO A 139 3.78 19.46 7.69
N LEU A 140 3.07 18.33 7.72
CA LEU A 140 1.69 18.20 8.16
C LEU A 140 1.50 17.12 9.23
N SER A 141 2.37 17.06 10.23
CA SER A 141 2.25 16.17 11.39
C SER A 141 1.07 16.53 12.34
N SER A 142 0.13 17.38 11.93
CA SER A 142 -1.04 17.75 12.72
C SER A 142 -2.23 16.83 12.43
N LYS A 143 -2.84 16.29 13.49
CA LYS A 143 -4.04 15.41 13.42
C LYS A 143 -5.18 16.02 12.58
N THR A 144 -5.29 17.35 12.54
CA THR A 144 -6.31 18.10 11.80
C THR A 144 -6.21 17.88 10.29
N HIS A 145 -5.00 17.82 9.73
CA HIS A 145 -4.81 17.67 8.28
C HIS A 145 -5.16 16.25 7.81
N LEU A 146 -4.87 15.26 8.65
CA LEU A 146 -5.20 13.86 8.38
C LEU A 146 -6.71 13.59 8.47
N ALA A 147 -7.40 14.15 9.48
CA ALA A 147 -8.86 14.07 9.58
C ALA A 147 -9.54 14.71 8.36
N ALA A 148 -9.05 15.89 7.93
CA ALA A 148 -9.56 16.56 6.74
C ALA A 148 -9.35 15.75 5.45
N TYR A 149 -8.21 15.05 5.32
CA TYR A 149 -7.96 14.14 4.20
C TYR A 149 -8.99 13.00 4.16
N PHE A 150 -9.27 12.36 5.30
CA PHE A 150 -10.29 11.31 5.35
C PHE A 150 -11.70 11.85 5.05
N MET A 151 -12.08 13.00 5.58
CA MET A 151 -13.39 13.59 5.32
C MET A 151 -13.60 14.00 3.85
N ARG A 152 -12.56 14.48 3.16
CA ARG A 152 -12.68 14.90 1.75
C ARG A 152 -12.68 13.72 0.78
N SER A 153 -11.86 12.71 1.05
CA SER A 153 -11.64 11.60 0.13
C SER A 153 -12.71 10.51 0.20
N TYR A 154 -13.47 10.45 1.30
CA TYR A 154 -14.43 9.36 1.57
C TYR A 154 -15.89 9.81 1.75
N CYS A 155 -16.21 11.10 1.59
CA CYS A 155 -17.59 11.63 1.66
C CYS A 155 -18.15 12.06 0.29
N GLN A 156 -17.59 11.59 -0.83
CA GLN A 156 -18.20 11.66 -2.16
C GLN A 156 -18.89 10.34 -2.48
#